data_AF-A0A7X1DEX0-F1
#
_entry.id   AF-A0A7X1DEX0-F1
#
_cell.length_a   1.000
_cell.length_b   1.000
_cell.length_c   1.000
_cell.angle_alpha   90.00
_cell.angle_beta   90.00
_cell.angle_gamma   90.00
#
_symmetry.space_group_name_H-M   'P 1'
#
loop_
_entity.id
_entity.type
_entity.pdbx_description
1 polymer ?
#
loop_
_entity_poly.entity_id
_entity_poly.type
_entity_poly.pdbx_seq_one_letter_code
_entity_poly.pdbx_strand_id
1 'polypeptide(L)'
;MQQLKTKKKWLPALIVAVFVGIIVILAIMFGFFQRQEVFDKYEVAYEIDGKLYEVFPISATDIGVDKKSKDKNLYFRVNSYYNIDYLFRLAYKQYEINEPSTNKYYSGLIDYSVADNAYVTQKDVYITNNESYATYDFFDKNGKKIYSYNPEETSNDDYIVRIKPTILQGYEKSDIGSYDDYLDITSLFKDKLGMNVKVRIDEDKEMVIFSIN
;
A
#
# COMPACT_ATOMS: atom_id res chain seq x y z
N MET A 1 -27.67 -15.35 -56.74
CA MET A 1 -27.90 -15.46 -55.27
C MET A 1 -26.65 -16.00 -54.56
N GLN A 2 -25.58 -15.21 -54.41
CA GLN A 2 -24.33 -15.72 -53.79
C GLN A 2 -23.57 -14.68 -52.96
N GLN A 3 -24.25 -13.65 -52.43
CA GLN A 3 -23.62 -12.66 -51.53
C GLN A 3 -24.20 -12.64 -50.11
N LEU A 4 -25.10 -13.56 -49.76
CA LEU A 4 -25.74 -13.62 -48.44
C LEU A 4 -25.13 -14.64 -47.46
N LYS A 5 -24.17 -15.49 -47.89
CA LYS A 5 -23.60 -16.56 -47.04
C LYS A 5 -22.37 -16.15 -46.21
N THR A 6 -21.72 -15.02 -46.51
CA THR A 6 -20.50 -14.58 -45.81
C THR A 6 -20.76 -13.82 -44.51
N LYS A 7 -21.93 -13.19 -44.35
CA LYS A 7 -22.28 -12.45 -43.12
C LYS A 7 -22.46 -13.32 -41.87
N LYS A 8 -22.68 -14.65 -42.01
CA LYS A 8 -22.95 -15.57 -40.88
C LYS A 8 -21.72 -16.15 -40.17
N LYS A 9 -20.54 -16.16 -40.80
CA LYS A 9 -19.32 -16.75 -40.19
C LYS A 9 -18.61 -15.85 -39.18
N TRP A 10 -18.87 -14.55 -39.24
CA TRP A 10 -18.27 -13.56 -38.35
C TRP A 10 -19.09 -13.35 -37.07
N LEU A 11 -20.39 -13.69 -37.08
CA LEU A 11 -21.28 -13.53 -35.92
C LEU A 11 -20.80 -14.33 -34.69
N PRO A 12 -20.43 -15.63 -34.82
CA PRO A 12 -19.91 -16.39 -33.68
C PRO A 12 -18.57 -15.84 -33.17
N ALA A 13 -17.69 -15.42 -34.09
CA ALA A 13 -16.39 -14.82 -33.73
C ALA A 13 -16.57 -13.48 -33.00
N LEU A 14 -17.53 -12.66 -33.42
CA LEU A 14 -17.88 -11.40 -32.76
C LEU A 14 -18.44 -11.65 -31.35
N ILE A 15 -19.33 -12.63 -31.20
CA ILE A 15 -19.88 -13.02 -29.90
C ILE A 15 -18.77 -13.48 -28.95
N VAL A 16 -17.85 -14.33 -29.42
CA VAL A 16 -16.68 -14.77 -28.62
C VAL A 16 -15.79 -13.57 -28.26
N ALA A 17 -15.52 -12.67 -29.20
CA ALA A 17 -14.71 -11.47 -28.93
C ALA A 17 -15.35 -10.57 -27.87
N VAL A 18 -16.68 -10.40 -27.89
CA VAL A 18 -17.42 -9.66 -26.86
C VAL A 18 -17.31 -10.35 -25.50
N PHE A 19 -17.50 -11.67 -25.43
CA PHE A 19 -17.35 -12.41 -24.17
C PHE A 19 -15.93 -12.32 -23.59
N VAL A 20 -14.91 -12.47 -24.45
CA VAL A 20 -13.51 -12.29 -24.03
C VAL A 20 -13.29 -10.85 -23.54
N GLY A 21 -13.82 -9.85 -24.25
CA GLY A 21 -13.76 -8.45 -23.82
C GLY A 21 -14.36 -8.25 -22.43
N ILE A 22 -15.54 -8.80 -22.17
CA ILE A 22 -16.20 -8.74 -20.85
C ILE A 22 -15.31 -9.41 -19.78
N ILE A 23 -14.80 -10.61 -20.04
CA ILE A 23 -13.94 -11.33 -19.07
C ILE A 23 -12.67 -10.54 -18.76
N VAL A 24 -12.03 -9.95 -19.77
CA VAL A 24 -10.83 -9.12 -19.59
C VAL A 24 -11.14 -7.88 -18.78
N ILE A 25 -12.26 -7.19 -19.05
CA ILE A 25 -12.70 -6.03 -18.27
C ILE A 25 -12.94 -6.44 -16.81
N LEU A 26 -13.64 -7.55 -16.56
CA LEU A 26 -13.85 -8.07 -15.21
C LEU A 26 -12.52 -8.38 -14.53
N ALA A 27 -11.60 -9.09 -15.20
CA ALA A 27 -10.28 -9.40 -14.66
C ALA A 27 -9.47 -8.15 -14.30
N ILE A 28 -9.60 -7.06 -15.07
CA ILE A 28 -8.99 -5.76 -14.76
C ILE A 28 -9.66 -5.13 -13.52
N MET A 29 -10.99 -5.11 -13.44
CA MET A 29 -11.76 -4.53 -12.33
C MET A 29 -11.52 -5.24 -10.98
N PHE A 30 -11.32 -6.57 -11.03
CA PHE A 30 -11.00 -7.39 -9.85
C PHE A 30 -9.49 -7.47 -9.57
N GLY A 31 -8.66 -6.69 -10.26
CA GLY A 31 -7.22 -6.62 -9.98
C GLY A 31 -6.46 -7.93 -10.24
N PHE A 32 -6.96 -8.80 -11.13
CA PHE A 32 -6.34 -10.10 -11.41
C PHE A 32 -4.93 -9.96 -12.01
N PHE A 33 -4.71 -8.89 -12.77
CA PHE A 33 -3.42 -8.56 -13.39
C PHE A 33 -2.55 -7.61 -12.53
N GLN A 34 -3.03 -7.18 -11.37
CA GLN A 34 -2.22 -6.36 -10.47
C GLN A 34 -1.13 -7.23 -9.82
N ARG A 35 0.07 -6.65 -9.71
CA ARG A 35 1.20 -7.32 -9.05
C ARG A 35 1.11 -7.19 -7.52
N GLN A 36 0.50 -6.11 -7.05
CA GLN A 36 0.29 -5.80 -5.64
C GLN A 36 -1.18 -5.94 -5.24
N GLU A 37 -1.41 -6.08 -3.94
CA GLU A 37 -2.71 -6.18 -3.29
C GLU A 37 -2.76 -5.34 -2.02
N VAL A 38 -3.92 -4.81 -1.70
CA VAL A 38 -4.21 -4.16 -0.41
C VAL A 38 -5.17 -5.06 0.33
N PHE A 39 -4.81 -5.47 1.55
CA PHE A 39 -5.63 -6.34 2.40
C PHE A 39 -6.46 -5.48 3.36
N ASP A 40 -7.37 -4.69 2.80
CA ASP A 40 -8.10 -3.63 3.51
C ASP A 40 -8.95 -4.09 4.70
N LYS A 41 -9.29 -5.38 4.76
CA LYS A 41 -10.05 -5.99 5.87
C LYS A 41 -9.18 -6.68 6.91
N TYR A 42 -7.87 -6.74 6.68
CA TYR A 42 -6.96 -7.48 7.53
C TYR A 42 -6.49 -6.62 8.69
N GLU A 43 -6.16 -7.30 9.77
CA GLU A 43 -5.45 -6.73 10.91
C GLU A 43 -3.97 -6.52 10.57
N VAL A 44 -3.28 -5.66 11.33
CA VAL A 44 -1.84 -5.41 11.12
C VAL A 44 -1.06 -5.68 12.39
N ALA A 45 0.02 -6.45 12.27
CA ALA A 45 0.94 -6.70 13.37
C ALA A 45 2.38 -6.34 13.01
N TYR A 46 3.10 -5.84 14.01
CA TYR A 46 4.55 -5.78 13.99
C TYR A 46 5.14 -6.95 14.77
N GLU A 47 6.05 -7.68 14.13
CA GLU A 47 6.68 -8.87 14.70
C GLU A 47 8.05 -8.52 15.30
N ILE A 48 8.21 -8.82 16.59
CA ILE A 48 9.48 -8.70 17.33
C ILE A 48 9.73 -10.04 18.01
N ASP A 49 10.87 -10.66 17.73
CA ASP A 49 11.30 -11.93 18.33
C ASP A 49 10.22 -13.05 18.28
N GLY A 50 9.45 -13.08 17.19
CA GLY A 50 8.38 -14.07 16.95
C GLY A 50 7.06 -13.78 17.69
N LYS A 51 6.96 -12.67 18.42
CA LYS A 51 5.72 -12.18 19.02
C LYS A 51 5.11 -11.08 18.15
N LEU A 52 3.78 -11.06 18.10
CA LEU A 52 3.00 -10.09 17.32
C LEU A 52 2.50 -8.97 18.22
N TYR A 53 2.72 -7.73 17.80
CA TYR A 53 2.30 -6.54 18.53
C TYR A 53 1.38 -5.70 17.67
N GLU A 54 0.35 -5.14 18.31
CA GLU A 54 -0.60 -4.22 17.68
C GLU A 54 0.10 -2.88 17.39
N VAL A 55 -0.19 -2.27 16.23
CA VAL A 55 0.52 -1.10 15.70
C VAL A 55 -0.38 0.10 15.40
N PHE A 56 -1.42 0.33 16.19
CA PHE A 56 -2.30 1.48 15.99
C PHE A 56 -1.51 2.81 15.99
N PRO A 57 -1.70 3.71 15.00
CA PRO A 57 -2.80 3.76 14.03
C PRO A 57 -2.51 3.18 12.63
N ILE A 58 -1.42 2.41 12.45
CA ILE A 58 -1.11 1.77 11.17
C ILE A 58 -2.22 0.78 10.81
N SER A 59 -2.82 0.97 9.63
CA SER A 59 -3.95 0.17 9.12
C SER A 59 -3.58 -0.57 7.84
N ALA A 60 -4.17 -1.74 7.62
CA ALA A 60 -3.94 -2.52 6.41
C ALA A 60 -4.46 -1.82 5.15
N THR A 61 -5.39 -0.86 5.30
CA THR A 61 -5.87 -0.01 4.20
C THR A 61 -4.76 0.86 3.57
N ASP A 62 -3.71 1.14 4.33
CA ASP A 62 -2.56 1.91 3.88
C ASP A 62 -1.42 1.03 3.36
N ILE A 63 -1.54 -0.29 3.49
CA ILE A 63 -0.48 -1.24 3.17
C ILE A 63 -0.79 -1.99 1.88
N GLY A 64 0.12 -1.87 0.91
CA GLY A 64 0.19 -2.73 -0.27
C GLY A 64 1.25 -3.81 -0.09
N VAL A 65 1.01 -5.01 -0.65
CA VAL A 65 1.97 -6.13 -0.62
C VAL A 65 2.00 -6.82 -1.97
N ASP A 66 3.16 -7.33 -2.41
CA ASP A 66 3.24 -8.16 -3.62
C ASP A 66 2.40 -9.45 -3.51
N LYS A 67 1.61 -9.77 -4.55
CA LYS A 67 0.77 -10.99 -4.58
C LYS A 67 1.60 -12.28 -4.61
N LYS A 68 2.58 -12.37 -5.51
CA LYS A 68 3.21 -13.64 -5.92
C LYS A 68 4.71 -13.76 -5.64
N SER A 69 5.31 -12.84 -4.89
CA SER A 69 6.74 -12.92 -4.54
C SER A 69 6.96 -13.80 -3.31
N LYS A 70 8.09 -14.53 -3.27
CA LYS A 70 8.57 -15.17 -2.03
C LYS A 70 9.09 -14.13 -1.05
N ASP A 71 9.75 -13.10 -1.58
CA ASP A 71 10.24 -11.93 -0.86
C ASP A 71 9.30 -10.77 -1.21
N LYS A 72 8.20 -10.65 -0.48
CA LYS A 72 7.19 -9.63 -0.73
C LYS A 72 7.70 -8.27 -0.29
N ASN A 73 7.54 -7.25 -1.12
CA ASN A 73 7.74 -5.88 -0.69
C ASN A 73 6.51 -5.36 0.05
N LEU A 74 6.76 -4.47 1.02
CA LEU A 74 5.78 -3.69 1.72
C LEU A 74 5.73 -2.29 1.11
N TYR A 75 4.55 -1.92 0.63
CA TYR A 75 4.25 -0.61 0.07
C TYR A 75 3.34 0.14 1.05
N PHE A 76 3.53 1.44 1.18
CA PHE A 76 2.71 2.26 2.08
C PHE A 76 2.13 3.47 1.39
N ARG A 77 0.85 3.72 1.59
CA ARG A 77 0.10 4.78 0.93
C ARG A 77 0.70 6.15 1.27
N VAL A 78 1.12 6.91 0.25
CA VAL A 78 1.91 8.14 0.44
C VAL A 78 1.12 9.23 1.19
N ASN A 79 -0.18 9.38 0.90
CA ASN A 79 -1.03 10.38 1.56
C ASN A 79 -1.43 10.00 3.01
N SER A 80 -1.12 8.79 3.47
CA SER A 80 -1.21 8.38 4.88
C SER A 80 0.09 8.70 5.62
N TYR A 81 0.66 9.90 5.38
CA TYR A 81 2.01 10.26 5.80
C TYR A 81 2.23 10.22 7.32
N TYR A 82 1.21 10.56 8.12
CA TYR A 82 1.24 10.39 9.57
C TYR A 82 1.48 8.93 9.96
N ASN A 83 0.92 7.98 9.20
CA ASN A 83 1.11 6.56 9.46
C ASN A 83 2.47 6.04 9.00
N ILE A 84 3.08 6.66 7.98
CA ILE A 84 4.47 6.39 7.58
C ILE A 84 5.43 6.80 8.70
N ASP A 85 5.17 7.90 9.41
CA ASP A 85 6.01 8.34 10.55
C ASP A 85 6.16 7.24 11.61
N TYR A 86 5.08 6.49 11.90
CA TYR A 86 5.12 5.35 12.82
C TYR A 86 5.99 4.19 12.31
N LEU A 87 6.11 3.97 10.99
CA LEU A 87 7.05 2.99 10.44
C LEU A 87 8.50 3.38 10.72
N PHE A 88 8.84 4.67 10.63
CA PHE A 88 10.17 5.16 10.99
C PHE A 88 10.44 5.00 12.48
N ARG A 89 9.44 5.27 13.34
CA ARG A 89 9.55 5.05 14.79
C ARG A 89 9.78 3.57 15.11
N LEU A 90 9.07 2.66 14.46
CA LEU A 90 9.32 1.21 14.58
C LEU A 90 10.76 0.87 14.16
N ALA A 91 11.20 1.37 13.00
CA ALA A 91 12.53 1.12 12.46
C ALA A 91 13.66 1.60 13.37
N TYR A 92 13.47 2.75 14.02
CA TYR A 92 14.43 3.32 14.97
C TYR A 92 14.22 2.88 16.42
N LYS A 93 13.30 1.94 16.68
CA LYS A 93 12.98 1.42 18.01
C LYS A 93 12.56 2.52 19.00
N GLN A 94 11.83 3.50 18.49
CA GLN A 94 11.28 4.62 19.25
C GLN A 94 9.85 4.34 19.67
N TYR A 95 9.70 3.32 20.51
CA TYR A 95 8.42 2.89 21.05
C TYR A 95 8.61 2.15 22.37
N GLU A 96 7.54 2.08 23.14
CA GLU A 96 7.40 1.17 24.28
C GLU A 96 6.42 0.04 23.95
N ILE A 97 6.49 -1.04 24.72
CA ILE A 97 5.58 -2.17 24.58
C ILE A 97 4.69 -2.19 25.83
N ASN A 98 3.40 -1.98 25.62
CA ASN A 98 2.38 -2.10 26.65
C ASN A 98 1.79 -3.51 26.62
N GLU A 99 2.05 -4.29 27.66
CA GLU A 99 1.50 -5.65 27.83
C GLU A 99 0.53 -5.71 29.02
N PRO A 100 -0.52 -6.55 28.97
CA PRO A 100 -0.95 -7.37 27.84
C PRO A 100 -1.82 -6.57 26.82
N SER A 101 -1.94 -7.07 25.58
CA SER A 101 -2.96 -6.57 24.65
C SER A 101 -4.37 -6.99 25.08
N THR A 102 -5.37 -6.19 24.73
CA THR A 102 -6.79 -6.54 24.89
C THR A 102 -7.26 -7.56 23.83
N ASN A 103 -6.53 -7.67 22.72
CA ASN A 103 -6.84 -8.61 21.64
C ASN A 103 -5.92 -9.85 21.71
N LYS A 104 -6.54 -11.03 21.76
CA LYS A 104 -5.88 -12.34 21.93
C LYS A 104 -4.86 -12.70 20.85
N TYR A 105 -4.88 -12.03 19.69
CA TYR A 105 -3.93 -12.29 18.61
C TYR A 105 -2.60 -11.56 18.81
N TYR A 106 -2.53 -10.59 19.71
CA TYR A 106 -1.33 -9.80 19.99
C TYR A 106 -0.79 -10.09 21.39
N SER A 107 0.52 -10.01 21.54
CA SER A 107 1.23 -10.11 22.82
C SER A 107 1.17 -8.79 23.60
N GLY A 108 1.03 -7.66 22.90
CA GLY A 108 0.99 -6.31 23.47
C GLY A 108 0.65 -5.28 22.40
N LEU A 109 0.69 -4.01 22.80
CA LEU A 109 0.48 -2.84 21.95
C LEU A 109 1.78 -2.02 21.88
N ILE A 110 2.14 -1.56 20.68
CA ILE A 110 3.22 -0.60 20.49
C ILE A 110 2.74 0.81 20.87
N ASP A 111 3.46 1.46 21.78
CA ASP A 111 3.22 2.84 22.20
C ASP A 111 4.30 3.77 21.65
N TYR A 112 3.88 4.74 20.83
CA TYR A 112 4.76 5.66 20.12
C TYR A 112 5.04 6.97 20.87
N SER A 113 4.50 7.13 22.09
CA SER A 113 4.54 8.39 22.86
C SER A 113 5.93 8.83 23.32
N VAL A 114 6.92 7.93 23.26
CA VAL A 114 8.29 8.17 23.76
C VAL A 114 9.16 9.09 22.90
N ALA A 115 8.74 9.45 21.69
CA ALA A 115 9.53 10.30 20.79
C ALA A 115 8.68 11.40 20.14
N ASP A 116 9.29 12.53 19.81
CA ASP A 116 8.63 13.66 19.11
C ASP A 116 9.36 14.02 17.80
N ASN A 117 10.03 13.04 17.20
CA ASN A 117 10.67 13.25 15.90
C ASN A 117 9.61 13.21 14.80
N ALA A 118 9.64 14.20 13.91
CA ALA A 118 8.90 14.17 12.65
C ALA A 118 9.82 13.62 11.55
N TYR A 119 9.57 12.39 11.12
CA TYR A 119 10.27 11.73 10.02
C TYR A 119 9.65 12.03 8.66
N VAL A 120 8.39 12.47 8.66
CA VAL A 120 7.67 12.84 7.44
C VAL A 120 7.05 14.22 7.61
N THR A 121 7.32 15.13 6.69
CA THR A 121 6.70 16.46 6.67
C THR A 121 5.90 16.66 5.40
N GLN A 122 4.65 17.11 5.54
CA GLN A 122 3.83 17.53 4.42
C GLN A 122 4.05 19.01 4.10
N LYS A 123 4.07 19.35 2.82
CA LYS A 123 3.97 20.73 2.33
C LYS A 123 2.92 20.82 1.23
N ASP A 124 1.96 21.72 1.42
CA ASP A 124 0.97 22.04 0.39
C ASP A 124 1.55 22.95 -0.67
N VAL A 125 1.33 22.60 -1.94
CA VAL A 125 1.72 23.36 -3.11
C VAL A 125 0.45 23.82 -3.82
N TYR A 126 0.28 25.13 -3.94
CA TYR A 126 -0.90 25.76 -4.54
C TYR A 126 -0.60 26.07 -6.01
N ILE A 127 -1.36 25.47 -6.92
CA ILE A 127 -1.32 25.76 -8.36
C ILE A 127 -2.20 26.99 -8.64
N THR A 128 -3.41 27.01 -8.07
CA THR A 128 -4.34 28.14 -8.09
C THR A 128 -4.99 28.30 -6.71
N ASN A 129 -5.89 29.29 -6.54
CA ASN A 129 -6.62 29.46 -5.28
C ASN A 129 -7.52 28.26 -4.91
N ASN A 130 -7.87 27.41 -5.87
CA ASN A 130 -8.77 26.26 -5.68
C ASN A 130 -8.11 24.91 -6.00
N GLU A 131 -6.86 24.91 -6.47
CA GLU A 131 -6.11 23.69 -6.81
C GLU A 131 -4.80 23.65 -6.04
N SER A 132 -4.63 22.61 -5.26
CA SER A 132 -3.42 22.33 -4.51
C SER A 132 -3.13 20.84 -4.49
N TYR A 133 -1.86 20.48 -4.34
CA TYR A 133 -1.43 19.12 -4.05
C TYR A 133 -0.44 19.11 -2.89
N ALA A 134 -0.30 17.96 -2.25
CA ALA A 134 0.65 17.76 -1.16
C ALA A 134 1.95 17.13 -1.68
N THR A 135 3.07 17.63 -1.17
CA THR A 135 4.39 17.01 -1.29
C THR A 135 4.82 16.50 0.08
N TYR A 136 5.63 15.45 0.12
CA TYR A 136 6.09 14.83 1.37
C TYR A 136 7.60 14.68 1.36
N ASP A 137 8.27 15.22 2.37
CA ASP A 137 9.69 15.00 2.60
C ASP A 137 9.90 13.97 3.70
N PHE A 138 10.84 13.04 3.48
CA PHE A 138 11.17 11.96 4.41
C PHE A 138 12.59 12.15 4.94
N PHE A 139 12.79 11.95 6.24
CA PHE A 139 14.04 12.24 6.94
C PHE A 139 14.56 11.02 7.72
N ASP A 140 15.89 10.94 7.88
CA ASP A 140 16.52 9.95 8.77
C ASP A 140 16.49 10.39 10.25
N LYS A 141 17.00 9.53 11.14
CA LYS A 141 17.15 9.82 12.58
C LYS A 141 17.98 11.06 12.93
N ASN A 142 18.78 11.58 12.01
CA ASN A 142 19.59 12.77 12.20
C ASN A 142 18.96 14.03 11.57
N GLY A 143 17.73 13.92 11.04
CA GLY A 143 17.05 15.00 10.34
C GLY A 143 17.58 15.25 8.92
N LYS A 144 18.37 14.34 8.35
CA LYS A 144 18.81 14.43 6.96
C LYS A 144 17.70 13.92 6.05
N LYS A 145 17.31 14.72 5.06
CA LYS A 145 16.34 14.30 4.04
C LYS A 145 16.89 13.10 3.24
N ILE A 146 16.10 12.04 3.14
CA ILE A 146 16.44 10.80 2.41
C ILE A 146 15.63 10.61 1.13
N TYR A 147 14.42 11.18 1.07
CA TYR A 147 13.53 11.10 -0.07
C TYR A 147 12.54 12.27 -0.05
N SER A 148 11.96 12.57 -1.22
CA SER A 148 10.90 13.55 -1.38
C SER A 148 9.92 13.00 -2.40
N TYR A 149 8.63 13.04 -2.07
CA TYR A 149 7.56 12.74 -2.99
C TYR A 149 6.88 14.03 -3.42
N ASN A 150 6.82 14.21 -4.73
CA ASN A 150 6.01 15.17 -5.44
C ASN A 150 5.17 14.43 -6.50
N PRO A 151 3.83 14.51 -6.47
CA PRO A 151 2.97 13.77 -7.40
C PRO A 151 3.23 14.15 -8.87
N GLU A 152 3.65 15.39 -9.14
CA GLU A 152 3.93 15.87 -10.49
C GLU A 152 5.30 15.43 -11.02
N GLU A 153 6.28 15.22 -10.14
CA GLU A 153 7.68 14.99 -10.54
C GLU A 153 8.14 13.55 -10.30
N THR A 154 7.66 12.91 -9.22
CA THR A 154 8.21 11.65 -8.69
C THR A 154 7.21 10.50 -8.70
N SER A 155 6.02 10.68 -9.28
CA SER A 155 4.99 9.62 -9.33
C SER A 155 5.35 8.42 -10.21
N ASN A 156 6.51 8.45 -10.87
CA ASN A 156 7.10 7.34 -11.61
C ASN A 156 8.51 6.97 -11.10
N ASP A 157 8.92 7.48 -9.92
CA ASP A 157 10.19 7.11 -9.31
C ASP A 157 10.23 5.62 -8.96
N ASP A 158 11.45 5.07 -8.86
CA ASP A 158 11.68 3.66 -8.53
C ASP A 158 11.06 3.22 -7.19
N TYR A 159 10.82 4.17 -6.27
CA TYR A 159 10.18 3.91 -4.99
C TYR A 159 8.66 4.05 -5.00
N ILE A 160 8.03 4.41 -6.12
CA ILE A 160 6.58 4.65 -6.18
C ILE A 160 5.87 3.59 -7.01
N VAL A 161 4.80 3.02 -6.44
CA VAL A 161 3.93 2.06 -7.10
C VAL A 161 2.49 2.52 -7.01
N ARG A 162 1.81 2.57 -8.16
CA ARG A 162 0.36 2.81 -8.23
C ARG A 162 -0.41 1.53 -8.02
N ILE A 163 -1.13 1.45 -6.90
CA ILE A 163 -2.02 0.32 -6.62
C ILE A 163 -3.45 0.83 -6.78
N LYS A 164 -4.22 0.18 -7.65
CA LYS A 164 -5.64 0.54 -7.82
C LYS A 164 -6.49 -0.23 -6.82
N PRO A 165 -7.45 0.42 -6.15
CA PRO A 165 -8.45 -0.31 -5.40
C PRO A 165 -9.22 -1.24 -6.34
N THR A 166 -9.55 -2.45 -5.87
CA THR A 166 -10.46 -3.33 -6.62
C THR A 166 -11.88 -2.81 -6.53
N ILE A 167 -12.78 -3.26 -7.43
CA ILE A 167 -14.17 -2.77 -7.43
C ILE A 167 -14.88 -3.01 -6.09
N LEU A 168 -14.57 -4.11 -5.38
CA LEU A 168 -15.13 -4.41 -4.07
C LEU A 168 -14.70 -3.38 -3.02
N GLN A 169 -13.44 -2.96 -3.06
CA GLN A 169 -12.88 -1.94 -2.17
C GLN A 169 -13.43 -0.54 -2.50
N GLY A 170 -13.69 -0.27 -3.77
CA GLY A 170 -14.30 0.97 -4.25
C GLY A 170 -15.82 1.08 -4.01
N TYR A 171 -16.52 -0.01 -3.70
CA TYR A 171 -17.93 0.06 -3.28
C TYR A 171 -18.08 0.44 -1.80
N GLU A 172 -17.12 0.09 -0.96
CA GLU A 172 -17.11 0.44 0.46
C GLU A 172 -16.60 1.88 0.71
N LYS A 173 -15.80 2.43 -0.21
CA LYS A 173 -15.32 3.82 -0.17
C LYS A 173 -16.03 4.65 -1.23
N SER A 174 -16.84 5.63 -0.82
CA SER A 174 -17.74 6.43 -1.68
C SER A 174 -17.09 7.29 -2.78
N ASP A 175 -15.77 7.22 -2.98
CA ASP A 175 -15.04 8.00 -3.99
C ASP A 175 -14.26 7.07 -4.92
N ILE A 176 -14.96 6.56 -5.95
CA ILE A 176 -14.33 5.85 -7.08
C ILE A 176 -13.59 6.91 -7.91
N GLY A 177 -12.35 7.21 -7.55
CA GLY A 177 -11.64 8.26 -8.25
C GLY A 177 -10.24 8.67 -7.81
N SER A 178 -9.33 7.75 -7.47
CA SER A 178 -7.90 7.95 -7.80
C SER A 178 -7.12 6.67 -7.61
N TYR A 179 -6.10 6.49 -8.44
CA TYR A 179 -4.99 5.60 -8.10
C TYR A 179 -4.34 6.21 -6.85
N ASP A 180 -4.02 5.37 -5.87
CA ASP A 180 -3.20 5.82 -4.77
C ASP A 180 -1.75 5.47 -5.09
N ASP A 181 -0.86 6.44 -4.94
CA ASP A 181 0.58 6.22 -4.99
C ASP A 181 1.01 5.62 -3.64
N TYR A 182 1.76 4.54 -3.70
CA TYR A 182 2.35 3.88 -2.54
C TYR A 182 3.87 3.94 -2.65
N LEU A 183 4.51 4.24 -1.52
CA LEU A 183 5.95 4.23 -1.32
C LEU A 183 6.41 2.80 -1.03
N ASP A 184 7.40 2.30 -1.77
CA ASP A 184 8.07 1.03 -1.49
C ASP A 184 8.97 1.19 -0.25
N ILE A 185 8.40 0.91 0.91
CA ILE A 185 9.08 1.00 2.20
C ILE A 185 10.21 -0.02 2.26
N THR A 186 10.02 -1.21 1.70
CA THR A 186 11.05 -2.25 1.68
C THR A 186 12.31 -1.77 0.96
N SER A 187 12.16 -1.23 -0.25
CA SER A 187 13.28 -0.73 -1.04
C SER A 187 13.87 0.54 -0.44
N LEU A 188 13.04 1.50 -0.04
CA LEU A 188 13.49 2.77 0.53
C LEU A 188 14.30 2.56 1.83
N PHE A 189 13.80 1.75 2.76
CA PHE A 189 14.47 1.52 4.04
C PHE A 189 15.78 0.77 3.85
N LYS A 190 15.81 -0.19 2.93
CA LYS A 190 17.04 -0.89 2.58
C LYS A 190 18.09 0.05 2.02
N ASP A 191 17.73 0.84 1.02
CA ASP A 191 18.67 1.67 0.29
C ASP A 191 19.12 2.92 1.06
N LYS A 192 18.21 3.55 1.80
CA LYS A 192 18.46 4.82 2.49
C LYS A 192 18.80 4.68 3.96
N LEU A 193 18.28 3.64 4.63
CA LEU A 193 18.47 3.42 6.06
C LEU A 193 19.31 2.18 6.38
N GLY A 194 19.58 1.32 5.39
CA GLY A 194 20.29 0.06 5.61
C GLY A 194 19.48 -0.97 6.40
N MET A 195 18.15 -0.82 6.43
CA MET A 195 17.24 -1.65 7.23
C MET A 195 16.45 -2.61 6.34
N ASN A 196 16.25 -3.84 6.81
CA ASN A 196 15.53 -4.87 6.08
C ASN A 196 14.08 -4.97 6.57
N VAL A 197 13.14 -4.78 5.66
CA VAL A 197 11.70 -4.90 5.92
C VAL A 197 11.20 -6.22 5.36
N LYS A 198 10.56 -7.03 6.20
CA LYS A 198 9.90 -8.27 5.79
C LYS A 198 8.42 -8.16 6.03
N VAL A 199 7.61 -8.66 5.10
CA VAL A 199 6.15 -8.75 5.24
C VAL A 199 5.66 -10.13 4.84
N ARG A 200 4.68 -10.64 5.58
CA ARG A 200 3.97 -11.90 5.30
C ARG A 200 2.49 -11.74 5.61
N ILE A 201 1.68 -12.55 4.95
CA ILE A 201 0.23 -12.59 5.14
C ILE A 201 -0.13 -13.88 5.88
N ASP A 202 -0.89 -13.76 6.96
CA ASP A 202 -1.52 -14.87 7.69
C ASP A 202 -3.00 -14.89 7.30
N GLU A 203 -3.33 -15.66 6.27
CA GLU A 203 -4.69 -15.76 5.71
C GLU A 203 -5.68 -16.36 6.73
N ASP A 204 -5.23 -17.25 7.61
CA ASP A 204 -6.09 -17.91 8.61
C ASP A 204 -6.55 -16.93 9.70
N LYS A 205 -5.71 -15.93 10.01
CA LYS A 205 -6.02 -14.87 10.98
C LYS A 205 -6.42 -13.55 10.33
N GLU A 206 -6.48 -13.51 9.00
CA GLU A 206 -6.71 -12.30 8.21
C GLU A 206 -5.78 -11.16 8.68
N MET A 207 -4.46 -11.38 8.65
CA MET A 207 -3.47 -10.45 9.23
C MET A 207 -2.27 -10.19 8.31
N VAL A 208 -1.92 -8.92 8.16
CA VAL A 208 -0.66 -8.47 7.54
C VAL A 208 0.39 -8.33 8.66
N ILE A 209 1.48 -9.09 8.55
CA ILE A 209 2.51 -9.12 9.58
C ILE A 209 3.81 -8.63 8.97
N PHE A 210 4.42 -7.62 9.58
CA PHE A 210 5.69 -7.07 9.13
C PHE A 210 6.72 -6.95 10.25
N SER A 211 8.00 -6.88 9.87
CA SER A 211 9.12 -6.67 10.79
C SER A 211 10.20 -5.81 10.11
N ILE A 212 10.96 -5.08 10.92
CA ILE A 212 12.04 -4.19 10.45
C ILE A 212 13.30 -4.53 11.27
N ASN A 213 14.40 -4.87 10.60
CA ASN A 213 15.64 -5.32 11.22
C ASN A 213 16.88 -4.64 10.66
#